data_AF-A0AAE0D7Q5-F1
#
_entry.id   AF-A0AAE0D7Q5-F1
#
_cell.length_a   1.000
_cell.length_b   1.000
_cell.length_c   1.000
_cell.angle_alpha   90.00
_cell.angle_beta   90.00
_cell.angle_gamma   90.00
#
_symmetry.space_group_name_H-M   'P 1'
#
loop_
_entity.id
_entity.type
_entity.pdbx_description
1 polymer ?
#
loop_
_entity_poly.entity_id
_entity_poly.type
_entity_poly.pdbx_seq_one_letter_code
_entity_poly.pdbx_strand_id
1 'polypeptide(L)'
;MHPSQLFSAITLASLAAFGSASPIAIAEGESSGLVARQDSCNASPISAEYDFSYYTFHIDANVQQRAKNAGLTKIGVLQKCDSNGGIWGTQPKNTENWAYAPLDKFGPDQKYKIKVNRCKKDYDRHVWKYQVWLCNENNWCGTTNCGLDRDICPTQKTKSVDLVDNEAWLCSA
;
A
#
# COMPACT_ATOMS: atom_id res chain seq x y z
N MET A 1 66.67 -48.91 -39.17
CA MET A 1 67.53 -47.71 -39.29
C MET A 1 66.68 -46.49 -38.94
N HIS A 2 67.25 -45.46 -38.30
CA HIS A 2 66.67 -44.12 -38.12
C HIS A 2 67.05 -43.21 -39.33
N PRO A 3 66.55 -41.95 -39.47
CA PRO A 3 65.59 -41.18 -38.67
C PRO A 3 64.22 -41.03 -39.44
N SER A 4 63.36 -39.99 -39.49
CA SER A 4 63.42 -38.56 -39.08
C SER A 4 62.06 -37.91 -38.77
N GLN A 5 62.13 -36.90 -37.88
CA GLN A 5 61.56 -35.53 -37.84
C GLN A 5 60.80 -35.02 -39.11
N LEU A 6 59.86 -34.04 -39.05
CA LEU A 6 59.86 -32.72 -38.37
C LEU A 6 58.43 -32.14 -38.08
N PHE A 7 58.37 -31.12 -37.22
CA PHE A 7 57.40 -29.99 -37.00
C PHE A 7 56.00 -29.95 -37.67
N SER A 8 54.91 -29.32 -37.18
CA SER A 8 54.42 -28.64 -35.93
C SER A 8 53.53 -27.42 -36.30
N ALA A 9 52.24 -27.42 -35.93
CA ALA A 9 51.35 -26.26 -35.61
C ALA A 9 49.90 -26.80 -35.43
N ILE A 10 49.15 -26.61 -34.32
CA ILE A 10 48.52 -25.38 -33.77
C ILE A 10 47.55 -24.76 -34.81
N THR A 11 46.23 -24.77 -34.64
CA THR A 11 45.41 -24.19 -33.53
C THR A 11 44.14 -24.99 -33.20
N LEU A 12 43.54 -24.73 -32.02
CA LEU A 12 42.16 -25.11 -31.68
C LEU A 12 41.17 -24.00 -32.06
N ALA A 13 39.93 -24.39 -32.40
CA ALA A 13 38.73 -23.61 -32.10
C ALA A 13 37.55 -24.58 -31.90
N SER A 14 37.04 -24.68 -30.67
CA SER A 14 35.96 -25.61 -30.29
C SER A 14 34.66 -24.85 -30.03
N LEU A 15 33.53 -25.49 -30.32
CA LEU A 15 32.25 -25.23 -29.64
C LEU A 15 31.32 -26.43 -29.89
N ALA A 16 31.18 -27.29 -28.87
CA ALA A 16 30.28 -28.43 -28.88
C ALA A 16 28.91 -28.04 -28.35
N ALA A 17 27.83 -28.50 -28.98
CA ALA A 17 26.47 -28.20 -28.59
C ALA A 17 25.90 -29.26 -27.64
N PHE A 18 25.69 -28.86 -26.39
CA PHE A 18 24.83 -29.51 -25.39
C PHE A 18 24.16 -28.37 -24.60
N GLY A 19 22.99 -28.53 -23.99
CA GLY A 19 22.12 -29.68 -23.78
C GLY A 19 21.17 -29.32 -22.64
N SER A 20 19.91 -29.73 -22.69
CA SER A 20 18.87 -29.20 -21.79
C SER A 20 19.15 -29.40 -20.30
N ALA A 21 19.10 -28.32 -19.52
CA ALA A 21 19.00 -28.36 -18.07
C ALA A 21 17.85 -27.42 -17.63
N SER A 22 16.79 -27.99 -17.05
CA SER A 22 15.72 -27.21 -16.45
C SER A 22 16.16 -26.72 -15.06
N PRO A 23 16.12 -25.41 -14.75
CA PRO A 23 16.30 -24.96 -13.39
C PRO A 23 15.09 -25.39 -12.56
N ILE A 24 15.30 -26.27 -11.60
CA ILE A 24 14.33 -26.51 -10.52
C ILE A 24 14.31 -25.21 -9.70
N ALA A 25 13.24 -24.43 -9.83
CA ALA A 25 13.02 -23.27 -8.98
C ALA A 25 12.75 -23.77 -7.55
N ILE A 26 13.73 -23.58 -6.67
CA ILE A 26 13.64 -23.94 -5.25
C ILE A 26 12.58 -23.04 -4.60
N ALA A 27 11.70 -23.64 -3.80
CA ALA A 27 10.69 -22.90 -3.04
C ALA A 27 11.35 -22.20 -1.84
N GLU A 28 11.84 -20.97 -2.04
CA GLU A 28 12.46 -20.17 -0.99
C GLU A 28 11.52 -19.09 -0.45
N GLY A 29 10.96 -19.36 0.74
CA GLY A 29 10.50 -18.35 1.70
C GLY A 29 9.33 -17.44 1.29
N GLU A 30 8.18 -17.63 1.96
CA GLU A 30 7.15 -16.58 2.10
C GLU A 30 7.67 -15.43 3.00
N SER A 31 8.62 -14.65 2.51
CA SER A 31 8.68 -13.26 2.92
C SER A 31 7.45 -12.57 2.32
N SER A 32 6.46 -12.26 3.15
CA SER A 32 5.37 -11.33 2.80
C SER A 32 5.94 -9.91 2.71
N GLY A 33 6.84 -9.70 1.75
CA GLY A 33 7.43 -8.41 1.46
C GLY A 33 6.35 -7.42 1.07
N LEU A 34 6.42 -6.20 1.59
CA LEU A 34 5.54 -5.11 1.19
C LEU A 34 5.89 -4.71 -0.25
N VAL A 35 5.26 -5.39 -1.22
CA VAL A 35 5.42 -5.11 -2.65
C VAL A 35 5.01 -3.66 -2.90
N ALA A 36 5.97 -2.85 -3.33
CA ALA A 36 5.70 -1.50 -3.82
C ALA A 36 4.79 -1.61 -5.04
N ARG A 37 3.49 -1.38 -4.84
CA ARG A 37 2.49 -1.52 -5.89
C ARG A 37 2.62 -0.36 -6.88
N GLN A 38 2.57 -0.70 -8.17
CA GLN A 38 2.60 0.24 -9.29
C GLN A 38 1.57 1.36 -9.09
N ASP A 39 1.95 2.62 -9.39
CA ASP A 39 1.30 3.89 -9.00
C ASP A 39 -0.13 4.10 -9.54
N SER A 40 -1.02 3.21 -9.15
CA SER A 40 -2.45 3.17 -9.47
C SER A 40 -3.23 3.92 -8.39
N CYS A 41 -3.11 5.25 -8.45
CA CYS A 41 -3.83 6.18 -7.60
C CYS A 41 -5.36 5.89 -7.60
N ASN A 42 -5.97 5.74 -6.42
CA ASN A 42 -7.34 5.23 -6.30
C ASN A 42 -8.35 6.23 -6.89
N ALA A 43 -8.93 5.89 -8.04
CA ALA A 43 -9.95 6.69 -8.72
C ALA A 43 -11.20 6.81 -7.83
N SER A 44 -11.49 8.03 -7.35
CA SER A 44 -12.43 8.25 -6.24
C SER A 44 -13.51 9.28 -6.60
N PRO A 45 -14.79 8.91 -6.73
CA PRO A 45 -15.86 9.88 -6.96
C PRO A 45 -16.00 10.84 -5.77
N ILE A 46 -16.50 12.05 -6.04
CA ILE A 46 -16.88 13.02 -5.00
C ILE A 46 -17.99 12.42 -4.15
N SER A 47 -17.92 12.59 -2.82
CA SER A 47 -18.98 12.14 -1.92
C SER A 47 -20.30 12.87 -2.20
N ALA A 48 -21.40 12.12 -2.27
CA ALA A 48 -22.75 12.68 -2.36
C ALA A 48 -23.14 13.45 -1.08
N GLU A 49 -22.59 13.05 0.08
CA GLU A 49 -22.66 13.83 1.31
C GLU A 49 -21.45 14.75 1.41
N TYR A 50 -21.56 15.98 0.91
CA TYR A 50 -20.42 16.92 0.81
C TYR A 50 -19.59 17.03 2.10
N ASP A 51 -20.21 17.08 3.28
CA ASP A 51 -19.50 17.24 4.56
C ASP A 51 -18.72 16.00 5.04
N PHE A 52 -18.80 14.86 4.35
CA PHE A 52 -18.15 13.62 4.75
C PHE A 52 -17.47 12.89 3.58
N SER A 53 -16.29 12.33 3.83
CA SER A 53 -15.72 11.28 3.01
C SER A 53 -16.11 9.91 3.53
N TYR A 54 -16.14 8.95 2.62
CA TYR A 54 -16.34 7.53 2.90
C TYR A 54 -15.15 6.73 2.39
N TYR A 55 -14.69 5.77 3.20
CA TYR A 55 -13.61 4.86 2.88
C TYR A 55 -14.09 3.42 3.05
N THR A 56 -14.29 2.73 1.93
CA THR A 56 -14.75 1.33 1.88
C THR A 56 -13.58 0.44 1.52
N PHE A 57 -13.16 -0.47 2.40
CA PHE A 57 -11.96 -1.29 2.23
C PHE A 57 -12.04 -2.57 3.08
N HIS A 58 -11.04 -3.46 2.98
CA HIS A 58 -10.88 -4.62 3.86
C HIS A 58 -9.43 -4.77 4.33
N ILE A 59 -9.23 -5.45 5.46
CA ILE A 59 -7.92 -5.87 5.97
C ILE A 59 -7.74 -7.37 5.77
N ASP A 60 -6.49 -7.81 5.63
CA ASP A 60 -6.16 -9.24 5.51
C ASP A 60 -6.60 -10.06 6.73
N ALA A 61 -6.99 -11.31 6.50
CA ALA A 61 -7.53 -12.20 7.53
C ALA A 61 -6.50 -12.57 8.60
N ASN A 62 -5.21 -12.69 8.22
CA ASN A 62 -4.15 -13.13 9.13
C ASN A 62 -3.78 -12.06 10.18
N VAL A 63 -4.31 -10.84 10.05
CA VAL A 63 -4.15 -9.76 11.03
C VAL A 63 -4.88 -10.08 12.34
N GLN A 64 -6.00 -10.82 12.31
CA GLN A 64 -6.92 -10.97 13.44
C GLN A 64 -6.25 -11.44 14.74
N GLN A 65 -5.50 -12.55 14.69
CA GLN A 65 -4.90 -13.12 15.89
C GLN A 65 -3.73 -12.27 16.41
N ARG A 66 -2.99 -11.58 15.53
CA ARG A 66 -1.92 -10.66 15.92
C ARG A 66 -2.49 -9.43 16.64
N ALA A 67 -3.48 -8.78 16.03
CA ALA A 67 -4.15 -7.63 16.60
C ALA A 67 -4.77 -7.92 17.98
N LYS A 68 -5.40 -9.10 18.12
CA LYS A 68 -5.92 -9.58 19.41
C LYS A 68 -4.81 -9.77 20.46
N ASN A 69 -3.67 -10.35 20.08
CA ASN A 69 -2.53 -10.52 20.99
C ASN A 69 -1.91 -9.18 21.41
N ALA A 70 -1.92 -8.17 20.53
CA ALA A 70 -1.42 -6.83 20.77
C ALA A 70 -2.40 -5.88 21.50
N GLY A 71 -3.61 -6.35 21.84
CA GLY A 71 -4.63 -5.52 22.51
C GLY A 71 -5.25 -4.44 21.62
N LEU A 72 -5.20 -4.61 20.29
CA LEU A 72 -5.78 -3.70 19.31
C LEU A 72 -7.26 -4.05 19.11
N THR A 73 -8.13 -3.05 19.27
CA THR A 73 -9.59 -3.24 19.35
C THR A 73 -10.37 -2.29 18.42
N LYS A 74 -9.68 -1.37 17.76
CA LYS A 74 -10.24 -0.41 16.81
C LYS A 74 -9.46 -0.40 15.50
N ILE A 75 -10.17 -0.09 14.42
CA ILE A 75 -9.57 0.31 13.16
C ILE A 75 -9.70 1.82 13.02
N GLY A 76 -8.60 2.49 12.71
CA GLY A 76 -8.53 3.92 12.43
C GLY A 76 -8.37 4.19 10.94
N VAL A 77 -9.02 5.24 10.44
CA VAL A 77 -8.78 5.79 9.11
C VAL A 77 -8.29 7.22 9.25
N LEU A 78 -7.16 7.51 8.62
CA LEU A 78 -6.58 8.84 8.53
C LEU A 78 -6.73 9.38 7.11
N GLN A 79 -7.57 10.39 6.93
CA GLN A 79 -7.62 11.18 5.71
C GLN A 79 -6.60 12.33 5.79
N LYS A 80 -5.66 12.37 4.85
CA LYS A 80 -4.71 13.46 4.67
C LYS A 80 -5.25 14.46 3.65
N CYS A 81 -5.39 15.71 4.10
CA CYS A 81 -5.84 16.84 3.28
C CYS A 81 -4.66 17.75 2.93
N ASP A 82 -4.28 17.80 1.66
CA ASP A 82 -3.21 18.67 1.15
C ASP A 82 -3.73 20.07 0.83
N SER A 83 -2.91 21.10 1.03
CA SER A 83 -3.16 22.47 0.59
C SER A 83 -2.01 22.93 -0.29
N ASN A 84 -2.34 23.46 -1.47
CA ASN A 84 -1.43 23.83 -2.56
C ASN A 84 -0.59 25.09 -2.24
N GLY A 85 0.11 25.08 -1.10
CA GLY A 85 0.49 26.29 -0.38
C GLY A 85 -0.70 26.91 0.37
N GLY A 86 -0.43 27.59 1.48
CA GLY A 86 -1.42 28.33 2.24
C GLY A 86 -1.78 29.68 1.60
N ILE A 87 -2.31 30.62 2.40
CA ILE A 87 -2.47 32.01 1.94
C ILE A 87 -1.08 32.54 1.57
N TRP A 88 -0.95 33.12 0.37
CA TRP A 88 0.31 33.53 -0.28
C TRP A 88 1.25 32.38 -0.71
N GLY A 89 0.83 31.11 -0.67
CA GLY A 89 1.58 29.97 -1.21
C GLY A 89 2.82 29.53 -0.40
N THR A 90 3.30 30.31 0.55
CA THR A 90 4.61 30.14 1.20
C THR A 90 4.73 28.98 2.19
N GLN A 91 3.61 28.47 2.72
CA GLN A 91 3.60 27.32 3.65
C GLN A 91 2.32 26.49 3.47
N PRO A 92 2.40 25.19 3.13
CA PRO A 92 1.26 24.29 3.22
C PRO A 92 0.63 24.31 4.63
N LYS A 93 -0.69 24.29 4.70
CA LYS A 93 -1.50 24.26 5.94
C LYS A 93 -2.32 22.97 6.01
N ASN A 94 -1.67 21.87 5.61
CA ASN A 94 -2.24 20.53 5.50
C ASN A 94 -2.88 20.08 6.83
N THR A 95 -3.90 19.25 6.74
CA THR A 95 -4.61 18.75 7.93
C THR A 95 -4.95 17.29 7.81
N GLU A 96 -5.08 16.66 8.97
CA GLU A 96 -5.47 15.27 9.12
C GLU A 96 -6.85 15.19 9.78
N ASN A 97 -7.70 14.32 9.23
CA ASN A 97 -9.00 13.97 9.82
C ASN A 97 -9.00 12.48 10.13
N TRP A 98 -9.24 12.13 11.39
CA TRP A 98 -9.35 10.75 11.87
C TRP A 98 -10.81 10.33 12.03
N ALA A 99 -11.09 9.05 11.79
CA ALA A 99 -12.28 8.35 12.28
C ALA A 99 -11.91 6.93 12.72
N TYR A 100 -12.74 6.32 13.57
CA TYR A 100 -12.48 4.99 14.14
C TYR A 100 -13.76 4.14 14.14
N ALA A 101 -13.59 2.83 14.01
CA ALA A 101 -14.62 1.81 14.20
C ALA A 101 -14.06 0.65 15.05
N PRO A 102 -14.90 -0.26 15.59
CA PRO A 102 -14.43 -1.52 16.15
C PRO A 102 -13.58 -2.31 15.14
N LEU A 103 -12.63 -3.11 15.64
CA LEU A 103 -11.82 -4.02 14.84
C LEU A 103 -12.48 -5.42 14.82
N ASP A 104 -13.61 -5.52 14.12
CA ASP A 104 -14.52 -6.68 14.15
C ASP A 104 -14.60 -7.47 12.83
N LYS A 105 -13.99 -6.96 11.75
CA LYS A 105 -14.08 -7.50 10.39
C LYS A 105 -12.71 -7.79 9.76
N PHE A 106 -12.62 -8.94 9.10
CA PHE A 106 -11.38 -9.48 8.53
C PHE A 106 -11.66 -10.27 7.24
N GLY A 107 -10.81 -10.11 6.21
CA GLY A 107 -10.96 -10.77 4.91
C GLY A 107 -11.87 -10.03 3.90
N PRO A 108 -11.88 -10.48 2.63
CA PRO A 108 -12.44 -9.72 1.50
C PRO A 108 -13.96 -9.49 1.56
N ASP A 109 -14.70 -10.44 2.13
CA ASP A 109 -16.16 -10.36 2.28
C ASP A 109 -16.61 -9.44 3.44
N GLN A 110 -15.69 -9.11 4.36
CA GLN A 110 -15.98 -8.32 5.55
C GLN A 110 -15.45 -6.90 5.42
N LYS A 111 -16.07 -6.10 4.54
CA LYS A 111 -15.65 -4.72 4.29
C LYS A 111 -16.05 -3.76 5.41
N TYR A 112 -15.13 -2.86 5.75
CA TYR A 112 -15.44 -1.63 6.49
C TYR A 112 -15.99 -0.60 5.50
N LYS A 113 -16.87 0.31 5.98
CA LYS A 113 -17.16 1.61 5.34
C LYS A 113 -17.09 2.67 6.42
N ILE A 114 -15.98 3.41 6.45
CA ILE A 114 -15.67 4.38 7.50
C ILE A 114 -16.06 5.78 7.03
N LYS A 115 -16.82 6.51 7.86
CA LYS A 115 -17.23 7.90 7.64
C LYS A 115 -16.22 8.84 8.29
N VAL A 116 -15.61 9.72 7.51
CA VAL A 116 -14.62 10.71 7.95
C VAL A 116 -15.14 12.10 7.62
N ASN A 117 -14.88 13.11 8.44
CA ASN A 117 -15.21 14.50 8.10
C ASN A 117 -14.47 14.94 6.81
N ARG A 118 -15.09 15.76 5.97
CA ARG A 118 -14.43 16.36 4.81
C ARG A 118 -13.24 17.26 5.20
N CYS A 119 -12.36 17.55 4.26
CA CYS A 119 -11.33 18.56 4.43
C CYS A 119 -11.92 19.95 4.78
N LYS A 120 -11.19 20.69 5.62
CA LYS A 120 -11.59 22.05 6.06
C LYS A 120 -11.64 23.01 4.85
N LYS A 121 -12.54 24.00 4.89
CA LYS A 121 -12.79 24.90 3.73
C LYS A 121 -11.57 25.78 3.41
N ASP A 122 -10.91 26.27 4.45
CA ASP A 122 -9.85 27.26 4.38
C ASP A 122 -8.52 26.67 3.87
N TYR A 123 -7.69 27.54 3.29
CA TYR A 123 -6.37 27.21 2.68
C TYR A 123 -6.44 26.20 1.52
N ASP A 124 -7.56 26.15 0.78
CA ASP A 124 -7.82 25.21 -0.34
C ASP A 124 -7.38 23.75 -0.08
N ARG A 125 -7.66 23.24 1.13
CA ARG A 125 -7.33 21.86 1.47
C ARG A 125 -8.16 20.89 0.65
N HIS A 126 -7.58 19.87 0.05
CA HIS A 126 -8.26 18.86 -0.75
C HIS A 126 -7.83 17.46 -0.32
N VAL A 127 -8.70 16.47 -0.52
CA VAL A 127 -8.38 15.07 -0.21
C VAL A 127 -7.23 14.63 -1.13
N TRP A 128 -6.14 14.13 -0.53
CA TRP A 128 -4.95 13.69 -1.27
C TRP A 128 -4.63 12.21 -1.01
N LYS A 129 -4.60 11.79 0.25
CA LYS A 129 -4.17 10.44 0.67
C LYS A 129 -5.04 9.90 1.80
N TYR A 130 -5.07 8.57 1.95
CA TYR A 130 -5.50 7.95 3.21
C TYR A 130 -4.58 6.84 3.69
N GLN A 131 -4.63 6.58 4.99
CA GLN A 131 -4.02 5.44 5.66
C GLN A 131 -5.08 4.70 6.49
N VAL A 132 -4.89 3.40 6.66
CA VAL A 132 -5.62 2.57 7.62
C VAL A 132 -4.67 2.16 8.73
N TRP A 133 -5.14 2.17 9.97
CA TRP A 133 -4.36 1.83 11.16
C TRP A 133 -5.13 0.86 12.05
N LEU A 134 -4.41 0.03 12.78
CA LEU A 134 -4.94 -0.67 13.96
C LEU A 134 -4.65 0.18 15.20
N CYS A 135 -5.60 0.23 16.12
CA CYS A 135 -5.54 1.09 17.30
C CYS A 135 -6.13 0.38 18.53
N ASN A 136 -5.71 0.79 19.72
CA ASN A 136 -6.31 0.34 20.97
C ASN A 136 -7.63 1.09 21.28
N GLU A 137 -8.26 0.74 22.40
CA GLU A 137 -9.53 1.33 22.86
C GLU A 137 -9.46 2.86 23.05
N ASN A 138 -8.29 3.40 23.33
CA ASN A 138 -8.03 4.83 23.54
C ASN A 138 -7.69 5.58 22.24
N ASN A 139 -7.96 4.95 21.09
CA ASN A 139 -7.64 5.45 19.74
C ASN A 139 -6.12 5.61 19.47
N TRP A 140 -5.24 5.06 20.31
CA TRP A 140 -3.79 5.10 20.09
C TRP A 140 -3.36 3.97 19.14
N CYS A 141 -2.66 4.33 18.06
CA CYS A 141 -2.32 3.43 16.95
C CYS A 141 -0.82 3.14 16.81
N GLY A 142 0.02 3.66 17.72
CA GLY A 142 1.46 3.36 17.80
C GLY A 142 2.20 3.34 16.46
N THR A 143 2.66 2.16 16.05
CA THR A 143 3.32 1.87 14.77
C THR A 143 2.54 0.88 13.91
N THR A 144 1.30 0.53 14.29
CA THR A 144 0.48 -0.52 13.68
C THR A 144 -0.33 0.01 12.50
N ASN A 145 0.38 0.52 11.50
CA ASN A 145 -0.15 0.98 10.21
C ASN A 145 -0.44 -0.24 9.31
N CYS A 146 -1.48 -0.16 8.48
CA CYS A 146 -1.91 -1.25 7.60
C CYS A 146 -1.27 -1.26 6.20
N GLY A 147 -0.21 -0.49 5.99
CA GLY A 147 0.58 -0.48 4.76
C GLY A 147 1.25 0.86 4.49
N LEU A 148 1.32 1.24 3.22
CA LEU A 148 1.72 2.58 2.79
C LEU A 148 0.50 3.49 2.59
N ASP A 149 0.74 4.80 2.47
CA ASP A 149 -0.25 5.76 2.04
C ASP A 149 -0.88 5.33 0.70
N ARG A 150 -2.21 5.34 0.60
CA ARG A 150 -2.91 5.25 -0.67
C ARG A 150 -3.21 6.65 -1.19
N ASP A 151 -2.63 6.99 -2.34
CA ASP A 151 -2.99 8.19 -3.10
C ASP A 151 -4.44 8.09 -3.62
N ILE A 152 -5.14 9.22 -3.57
CA ILE A 152 -6.56 9.37 -3.91
C ILE A 152 -6.64 10.30 -5.12
N CYS A 153 -7.18 9.79 -6.22
CA CYS A 153 -7.35 10.55 -7.46
C CYS A 153 -8.84 10.83 -7.70
N PRO A 154 -9.38 11.94 -7.14
CA PRO A 154 -10.68 12.42 -7.54
C PRO A 154 -10.63 13.07 -8.92
N THR A 155 -11.74 13.05 -9.66
CA THR A 155 -11.86 13.66 -11.00
C THR A 155 -11.59 15.17 -11.02
N GLN A 156 -11.68 15.82 -9.86
CA GLN A 156 -11.33 17.22 -9.61
C GLN A 156 -10.93 17.38 -8.14
N LYS A 157 -10.19 18.45 -7.79
CA LYS A 157 -9.85 18.76 -6.39
C LYS A 157 -11.14 18.91 -5.56
N THR A 158 -11.32 18.01 -4.61
CA THR A 158 -12.53 17.92 -3.77
C THR A 158 -12.18 17.96 -2.29
N LYS A 159 -13.15 18.35 -1.46
CA LYS A 159 -13.06 18.31 0.00
C LYS A 159 -13.44 16.92 0.55
N SER A 160 -14.13 16.10 -0.24
CA SER A 160 -14.64 14.77 0.17
C SER A 160 -14.80 13.78 -1.00
N VAL A 161 -14.71 12.48 -0.70
CA VAL A 161 -14.77 11.36 -1.66
C VAL A 161 -15.60 10.19 -1.12
N ASP A 162 -16.16 9.33 -1.98
CA ASP A 162 -16.60 7.98 -1.59
C ASP A 162 -15.68 6.94 -2.26
N LEU A 163 -14.62 6.57 -1.56
CA LEU A 163 -13.56 5.70 -2.05
C LEU A 163 -13.92 4.23 -1.78
N VAL A 164 -13.78 3.38 -2.80
CA VAL A 164 -13.88 1.92 -2.67
C VAL A 164 -12.54 1.29 -3.05
N ASP A 165 -11.80 0.86 -2.05
CA ASP A 165 -10.56 0.10 -2.20
C ASP A 165 -10.89 -1.39 -2.22
N ASN A 166 -10.51 -2.06 -3.31
CA ASN A 166 -10.75 -3.49 -3.48
C ASN A 166 -9.52 -4.32 -3.14
N GLU A 167 -8.47 -3.71 -2.59
CA GLU A 167 -7.23 -4.38 -2.21
C GLU A 167 -7.17 -4.61 -0.70
N ALA A 168 -6.51 -5.70 -0.31
CA ALA A 168 -6.29 -6.02 1.10
C ALA A 168 -5.27 -5.06 1.71
N TRP A 169 -5.64 -4.46 2.84
CA TRP A 169 -4.71 -3.73 3.70
C TRP A 169 -3.94 -4.73 4.61
N LEU A 170 -2.61 -4.63 4.63
CA LEU A 170 -1.68 -5.58 5.26
C LEU A 170 -1.06 -4.97 6.52
N CYS A 171 -1.58 -5.33 7.70
CA CYS A 171 -1.17 -4.68 8.94
C CYS A 171 -0.01 -5.36 9.66
N SER A 172 0.99 -4.53 10.03
CA SER A 172 1.80 -4.77 11.22
C SER A 172 0.90 -4.69 12.46
N ALA A 173 0.93 -5.74 13.26
CA ALA A 173 0.08 -5.96 14.43
C ALA A 173 0.82 -6.91 15.38
#